data_AF-X1G8E6-F1
#
_entry.id   AF-X1G8E6-F1
#
_cell.length_a   1.000
_cell.length_b   1.000
_cell.length_c   1.000
_cell.angle_alpha   90.00
_cell.angle_beta   90.00
_cell.angle_gamma   90.00
#
_symmetry.space_group_name_H-M   'P 1'
#
loop_
_entity.id
_entity.type
_entity.pdbx_description
1 polymer ?
#
loop_
_entity_poly.entity_id
_entity_poly.type
_entity_poly.pdbx_seq_one_letter_code
_entity_poly.pdbx_strand_id
1 'polypeptide(L)'
;NPTRTTIDMRIEKSFPFGDYGKLSLYADIFNVGARRTMSINRNPDAELDYFADPPTYEHDPNYGRISSVYGVRYIRVGFRWSF
;
A
#
# COMPACT_ATOMS: atom_id res chain seq x y z
N ASN A 1 2.96 17.66 -2.05
CA ASN A 1 2.09 16.45 -2.07
C ASN A 1 1.76 16.07 -3.51
N PRO A 2 2.28 14.95 -4.03
CA PRO A 2 1.87 14.47 -5.35
C PRO A 2 0.38 14.10 -5.34
N THR A 3 -0.34 14.47 -6.39
CA THR A 3 -1.74 14.09 -6.56
C THR A 3 -1.84 12.58 -6.74
N ARG A 4 -2.65 11.92 -5.89
CA ARG A 4 -2.85 10.47 -5.92
C ARG A 4 -4.29 10.14 -6.30
N THR A 5 -4.45 9.38 -7.36
CA THR A 5 -5.73 8.75 -7.74
C THR A 5 -5.71 7.28 -7.32
N THR A 6 -6.67 6.87 -6.52
CA THR A 6 -6.88 5.46 -6.15
C THR A 6 -8.23 5.03 -6.71
N ILE A 7 -8.29 3.85 -7.31
CA ILE A 7 -9.52 3.25 -7.85
C ILE A 7 -9.73 1.93 -7.13
N ASP A 8 -10.92 1.78 -6.55
CA ASP A 8 -11.37 0.55 -5.90
C ASP A 8 -12.62 0.05 -6.65
N MET A 9 -12.76 -1.27 -6.75
CA MET A 9 -13.82 -1.92 -7.52
C MET A 9 -14.48 -3.01 -6.69
N ARG A 10 -15.81 -3.09 -6.74
CA ARG A 10 -16.60 -4.22 -6.25
C ARG A 10 -17.36 -4.85 -7.42
N ILE A 11 -17.27 -6.16 -7.54
CA ILE A 11 -18.11 -6.96 -8.44
C ILE A 11 -18.97 -7.84 -7.56
N GLU A 12 -20.29 -7.80 -7.76
CA GLU A 12 -21.24 -8.64 -7.05
C GLU A 12 -22.14 -9.38 -8.02
N LYS A 13 -22.39 -10.67 -7.75
CA LYS A 13 -23.36 -11.48 -8.47
C LYS A 13 -24.27 -12.20 -7.49
N SER A 14 -25.56 -12.11 -7.74
CA SER A 14 -26.58 -12.75 -6.94
C SER A 14 -27.34 -13.81 -7.73
N PHE A 15 -27.63 -14.93 -7.07
CA PHE A 15 -28.37 -16.07 -7.60
C PHE A 15 -29.56 -16.36 -6.67
N PRO A 16 -30.81 -16.18 -7.13
CA PRO A 16 -31.99 -16.59 -6.38
C PRO A 16 -32.15 -18.12 -6.44
N PHE A 17 -32.47 -18.74 -5.31
CA PHE A 17 -32.76 -20.16 -5.16
C PHE A 17 -34.23 -20.39 -4.83
N GLY A 18 -35.14 -19.79 -5.61
CA GLY A 18 -36.58 -19.90 -5.38
C GLY A 18 -36.95 -19.52 -3.93
N ASP A 19 -37.75 -20.38 -3.29
CA ASP A 19 -38.21 -20.19 -1.91
C ASP A 19 -37.14 -20.51 -0.85
N TYR A 20 -35.96 -20.98 -1.25
CA TYR A 20 -34.88 -21.38 -0.33
C TYR A 20 -33.94 -20.22 0.04
N GLY A 21 -34.04 -19.08 -0.67
CA GLY A 21 -33.25 -17.89 -0.40
C GLY A 21 -32.39 -17.41 -1.57
N LYS A 22 -31.31 -16.71 -1.27
CA LYS A 22 -30.44 -16.05 -2.26
C LYS A 22 -28.96 -16.20 -1.89
N LEU A 23 -28.14 -16.62 -2.85
CA LEU A 23 -26.67 -16.58 -2.74
C LEU A 23 -26.15 -15.32 -3.42
N SER A 24 -25.34 -14.55 -2.70
CA SER A 24 -24.61 -13.41 -3.24
C SER A 24 -23.12 -13.66 -3.13
N LEU A 25 -22.39 -13.57 -4.25
CA LEU A 25 -20.94 -13.64 -4.31
C LEU A 25 -20.42 -12.23 -4.59
N TYR A 26 -19.37 -11.81 -3.88
CA TYR A 26 -18.73 -10.51 -4.11
C TYR A 26 -17.21 -10.64 -4.13
N ALA A 27 -16.58 -9.79 -4.95
CA ALA A 27 -15.15 -9.60 -5.02
C ALA A 27 -14.83 -8.11 -4.97
N ASP A 28 -14.04 -7.70 -3.98
CA ASP A 28 -13.56 -6.34 -3.80
C ASP A 28 -12.08 -6.28 -4.21
N ILE A 29 -11.74 -5.42 -5.14
CA ILE A 29 -10.38 -5.17 -5.63
C ILE A 29 -10.02 -3.75 -5.24
N PHE A 30 -9.10 -3.62 -4.29
CA PHE A 30 -8.63 -2.32 -3.82
C PHE A 30 -7.32 -1.97 -4.48
N ASN A 31 -7.15 -0.70 -4.84
CA ASN A 31 -6.06 -0.21 -5.65
C ASN A 31 -5.91 -0.97 -6.99
N VAL A 32 -6.97 -0.92 -7.79
CA VAL A 32 -7.01 -1.46 -9.16
C VAL A 32 -5.85 -0.89 -9.98
N GLY A 33 -5.53 0.39 -9.81
CA GLY A 33 -4.40 1.04 -10.49
C GLY A 33 -3.01 0.59 -10.04
N ALA A 34 -2.88 -0.32 -9.06
CA ALA A 34 -1.62 -0.85 -8.51
C ALA A 34 -0.57 0.21 -8.14
N ARG A 35 -1.01 1.43 -7.80
CA ARG A 35 -0.09 2.53 -7.48
C ARG A 35 0.52 2.31 -6.10
N ARG A 36 1.84 2.23 -6.05
CA ARG A 36 2.63 2.08 -4.82
C ARG A 36 3.44 3.35 -4.56
N THR A 37 3.64 3.66 -3.29
CA THR A 37 4.50 4.76 -2.87
C THR A 37 5.44 4.26 -1.80
N MET A 38 6.72 4.59 -1.93
CA MET A 38 7.77 4.24 -1.00
C MET A 38 8.24 5.50 -0.30
N SER A 39 8.35 5.44 1.02
CA SER A 39 9.00 6.49 1.81
C SER A 39 10.46 6.08 2.03
N ILE A 40 11.39 6.96 1.68
CA ILE A 40 12.84 6.77 1.81
C ILE A 40 13.35 7.92 2.65
N ASN A 41 14.16 7.63 3.67
CA ASN A 41 14.85 8.70 4.39
C ASN A 41 15.91 9.31 3.46
N ARG A 42 15.69 10.54 3.05
CA ARG A 42 16.56 11.29 2.12
C ARG A 42 17.30 12.42 2.81
N ASN A 43 17.14 12.59 4.12
CA ASN A 43 17.98 13.51 4.87
C ASN A 43 19.25 12.76 5.31
N PRO A 44 20.43 13.11 4.81
CA PRO A 44 21.68 12.48 5.22
C PRO A 44 22.12 12.85 6.64
N ASP A 45 21.55 13.92 7.22
CA ASP A 45 21.88 14.47 8.55
C ASP A 45 23.38 14.35 8.89
N ALA A 46 24.21 14.78 7.93
CA ALA A 46 25.59 14.34 7.90
C ALA A 46 26.45 15.16 8.86
N GLU A 47 27.33 14.46 9.56
CA GLU A 47 28.33 15.03 10.46
C GLU A 47 29.69 15.06 9.76
N LEU A 48 30.40 16.19 9.90
CA LEU A 48 31.74 16.41 9.35
C LEU A 48 32.72 16.54 10.51
N ASP A 49 33.64 15.59 10.60
CA ASP A 49 34.79 15.72 11.50
C ASP A 49 35.94 16.39 10.75
N TYR A 50 36.07 17.70 10.96
CA TYR A 50 37.13 18.51 10.37
C TYR A 50 38.49 18.32 11.03
N PHE A 51 38.57 17.59 12.16
CA PHE A 51 39.80 17.38 12.92
C PHE A 51 40.48 16.04 12.62
N ALA A 52 39.82 15.14 11.90
CA ALA A 52 40.42 13.94 11.33
C ALA A 52 41.29 14.28 10.09
N ASP A 53 42.36 13.53 9.85
CA ASP A 53 43.21 13.66 8.64
C ASP A 53 43.27 12.31 7.90
N PRO A 54 42.52 12.13 6.79
CA PRO A 54 41.67 13.12 6.12
C PRO A 54 40.35 13.38 6.87
N PRO A 55 39.71 14.56 6.69
CA PRO A 55 38.41 14.84 7.27
C PRO A 55 37.38 13.78 6.90
N THR A 56 36.63 13.29 7.88
CA THR A 56 35.66 12.21 7.68
C THR A 56 34.24 12.75 7.56
N TYR A 57 33.45 12.09 6.72
CA TYR A 57 32.05 12.41 6.47
C TYR A 57 31.20 11.18 6.80
N GLU A 58 30.34 11.31 7.80
CA GLU A 58 29.45 10.23 8.23
C GLU A 58 27.99 10.63 8.04
N HIS A 59 27.22 9.73 7.44
CA HIS A 59 25.79 9.89 7.25
C HIS A 59 25.01 9.29 8.42
N ASP A 60 23.81 9.80 8.68
CA ASP A 60 22.86 9.12 9.55
C ASP A 60 22.69 7.65 9.11
N PRO A 61 22.72 6.67 10.04
CA PRO A 61 22.60 5.24 9.71
C PRO A 61 21.30 4.86 9.02
N ASN A 62 20.27 5.71 9.07
CA ASN A 62 18.99 5.49 8.39
C ASN A 62 18.92 6.22 7.05
N TYR A 63 19.95 6.97 6.63
CA TYR A 63 19.98 7.59 5.32
C TYR A 63 19.89 6.53 4.21
N GLY A 64 19.02 6.74 3.24
CA GLY A 64 18.72 5.78 2.17
C GLY A 64 17.81 4.61 2.59
N ARG A 65 17.45 4.49 3.88
CA ARG A 65 16.58 3.42 4.36
C ARG A 65 15.12 3.65 3.93
N ILE A 66 14.49 2.59 3.41
CA ILE A 66 13.05 2.58 3.13
C ILE A 66 12.32 2.45 4.47
N SER A 67 11.51 3.44 4.81
CA SER A 67 10.79 3.48 6.08
C SER A 67 9.38 2.91 5.98
N SER A 68 8.76 2.94 4.80
CA SER A 68 7.40 2.40 4.60
C SER A 68 7.03 2.24 3.13
N VAL A 69 6.08 1.34 2.87
CA VAL A 69 5.48 1.10 1.55
C VAL A 69 3.96 1.19 1.68
N TYR A 70 3.32 2.02 0.86
CA TYR A 70 1.87 2.21 0.84
C TYR A 70 1.28 1.90 -0.54
N GLY A 71 -0.02 1.60 -0.57
CA GLY A 71 -0.75 1.34 -1.81
C GLY A 71 -0.52 -0.07 -2.37
N VAL A 72 -0.55 -1.09 -1.52
CA VAL A 72 -0.55 -2.48 -2.00
C VAL A 72 -1.96 -2.84 -2.48
N ARG A 73 -2.07 -3.57 -3.60
CA ARG A 73 -3.36 -4.11 -4.08
C ARG A 73 -3.78 -5.27 -3.19
N TYR A 74 -5.03 -5.28 -2.75
CA TYR A 74 -5.61 -6.42 -2.04
C TYR A 74 -6.96 -6.79 -2.64
N ILE A 75 -7.24 -8.09 -2.64
CA ILE A 75 -8.47 -8.68 -3.16
C ILE A 75 -9.18 -9.36 -2.00
N ARG A 76 -10.44 -9.01 -1.78
CA ARG A 76 -11.32 -9.65 -0.81
C ARG A 76 -12.43 -10.37 -1.57
N VAL A 77 -12.57 -11.66 -1.33
CA VAL A 77 -13.69 -12.45 -1.86
C VAL A 77 -14.61 -12.83 -0.71
N GLY A 78 -15.90 -12.89 -0.97
CA GLY A 78 -16.85 -13.38 0.01
C GLY A 78 -18.16 -13.84 -0.61
N PHE A 79 -18.90 -14.59 0.18
CA PHE A 79 -20.25 -15.04 -0.14
C PHE A 79 -21.20 -14.68 0.99
N ARG A 80 -22.47 -14.54 0.66
CA ARG A 80 -23.56 -14.32 1.60
C ARG A 80 -24.74 -15.19 1.18
N TRP A 81 -25.25 -15.98 2.12
CA TRP A 81 -26.53 -16.64 1.99
C TRP A 81 -27.58 -15.84 2.77
N SER A 82 -28.72 -15.59 2.17
CA SER A 82 -29.89 -14.96 2.80
C SER A 82 -31.08 -15.89 2.66
N PHE A 83 -31.78 -16.16 3.77
CA PHE A 83 -33.03 -16.93 3.81
C PHE A 83 -34.22 -16.03 3.47
#